data_AF-A0A7V5RZB5-F1
#
_entry.id   AF-A0A7V5RZB5-F1
#
_cell.length_a   1.000
_cell.length_b   1.000
_cell.length_c   1.000
_cell.angle_alpha   90.00
_cell.angle_beta   90.00
_cell.angle_gamma   90.00
#
_symmetry.space_group_name_H-M   'P 1'
#
loop_
_entity.id
_entity.type
_entity.pdbx_description
1 polymer ?
#
loop_
_entity_poly.entity_id
_entity_poly.type
_entity_poly.pdbx_seq_one_letter_code
_entity_poly.pdbx_strand_id
1 'polypeptide(L)'
;MRLEETPLVDASRLAHAVQQVRDLNSLLQLLREPLGWPIEPDALIDDISFEWDAHELRVHEKQQAYLKDGIVRQLRPFTENQPWGVFIVEFNEPRVYRTALRQVLRGLVPSRRRDSSLPAWQHENLLFICTTRDYQRFTFAHFRGDRPHRATLARFEWERGDPHIRTLCEFNLPCLRYPEPSTTPEQWLNKWRAAFDVEALTEQFYREFRELFEQAEQQIARIADPDQKRLFTLKLFNRLLFVRFLERKGWLRFDKQRNYLRALWEDYQASRAEGDTFYNARLKPLFFSALNNPQQRNLMAMNQGGLLREIIGDAPYLNGGLFEPG
;
A
#
# COMPACT_ATOMS: atom_id res chain seq x y z
N MET A 1 13.23 29.07 -11.37
CA MET A 1 14.15 28.27 -10.55
C MET A 1 13.34 27.60 -9.45
N ARG A 2 12.74 26.43 -9.73
CA ARG A 2 12.08 25.64 -8.67
C ARG A 2 13.21 24.99 -7.87
N LEU A 3 13.23 25.24 -6.58
CA LEU A 3 14.11 24.55 -5.65
C LEU A 3 13.81 23.05 -5.78
N GLU A 4 14.82 22.23 -6.06
CA GLU A 4 14.69 20.78 -5.98
C GLU A 4 14.36 20.45 -4.52
N GLU A 5 13.09 20.15 -4.24
CA GLU A 5 12.63 19.73 -2.93
C GLU A 5 13.29 18.39 -2.58
N THR A 6 13.83 18.29 -1.36
CA THR A 6 14.51 17.09 -0.90
C THR A 6 13.53 15.90 -0.85
N PRO A 7 13.91 14.69 -1.31
CA PRO A 7 13.01 13.54 -1.43
C PRO A 7 12.21 13.20 -0.15
N LEU A 8 12.79 13.44 1.03
CA LEU A 8 12.12 13.21 2.33
C LEU A 8 10.97 14.19 2.62
N VAL A 9 11.12 15.46 2.21
CA VAL A 9 10.09 16.49 2.40
C VAL A 9 8.88 16.17 1.53
N ASP A 10 9.16 15.72 0.31
CA ASP A 10 8.15 15.35 -0.67
C ASP A 10 7.32 14.13 -0.24
N ALA A 11 7.98 13.07 0.24
CA ALA A 11 7.30 11.88 0.76
C ALA A 11 6.42 12.21 1.98
N SER A 12 6.86 13.13 2.85
CA SER A 12 6.08 13.58 4.01
C SER A 12 4.82 14.35 3.62
N ARG A 13 4.92 15.21 2.60
CA ARG A 13 3.77 15.94 2.03
C ARG A 13 2.76 14.99 1.40
N LEU A 14 3.25 14.01 0.63
CA LEU A 14 2.41 12.95 0.06
C LEU A 14 1.70 12.14 1.16
N ALA A 15 2.42 11.74 2.21
CA ALA A 15 1.83 11.01 3.32
C ALA A 15 0.72 11.80 4.02
N HIS A 16 0.90 13.10 4.22
CA HIS A 16 -0.15 13.97 4.78
C HIS A 16 -1.37 14.00 3.85
N ALA A 17 -1.18 14.25 2.56
CA ALA A 17 -2.28 14.34 1.59
C ALA A 17 -3.06 13.02 1.48
N VAL A 18 -2.39 11.88 1.44
CA VAL A 18 -3.01 10.54 1.41
C VAL A 18 -3.94 10.32 2.61
N GLN A 19 -3.55 10.76 3.80
CA GLN A 19 -4.36 10.62 5.03
C GLN A 19 -5.60 11.52 5.05
N GLN A 20 -5.63 12.57 4.21
CA GLN A 20 -6.77 13.48 4.06
C GLN A 20 -7.78 13.00 3.01
N VAL A 21 -7.49 11.94 2.25
CA VAL A 21 -8.44 11.43 1.24
C VAL A 21 -9.62 10.72 1.93
N ARG A 22 -10.84 11.23 1.70
CA ARG A 22 -12.10 10.75 2.31
C ARG A 22 -13.21 10.48 1.28
N ASP A 23 -13.08 10.99 0.07
CA ASP A 23 -14.08 10.97 -1.00
C ASP A 23 -13.42 11.25 -2.37
N LEU A 24 -14.22 11.40 -3.43
CA LEU A 24 -13.68 11.74 -4.76
C LEU A 24 -13.06 13.13 -4.82
N ASN A 25 -13.62 14.13 -4.13
CA ASN A 25 -13.11 15.51 -4.20
C ASN A 25 -11.72 15.61 -3.59
N SER A 26 -11.52 15.03 -2.41
CA SER A 26 -10.21 14.93 -1.75
C SER A 26 -9.23 14.03 -2.51
N LEU A 27 -9.72 13.02 -3.26
CA LEU A 27 -8.88 12.26 -4.20
C LEU A 27 -8.42 13.13 -5.38
N LEU A 28 -9.30 13.94 -5.97
CA LEU A 28 -8.92 14.88 -7.03
C LEU A 28 -7.92 15.94 -6.50
N GLN A 29 -8.04 16.38 -5.26
CA GLN A 29 -7.06 17.24 -4.61
C GLN A 29 -5.68 16.56 -4.47
N LEU A 30 -5.63 15.27 -4.11
CA LEU A 30 -4.38 14.48 -4.10
C LEU A 30 -3.74 14.41 -5.50
N LEU A 31 -4.54 14.20 -6.55
CA LEU A 31 -4.04 14.20 -7.92
C LEU A 31 -3.53 15.59 -8.34
N ARG A 32 -4.28 16.64 -8.01
CA ARG A 32 -3.96 18.02 -8.40
C ARG A 32 -2.68 18.52 -7.75
N GLU A 33 -2.58 18.43 -6.43
CA GLU A 33 -1.56 19.19 -5.69
C GLU A 33 -0.26 18.42 -5.45
N PRO A 34 -0.26 17.30 -4.70
CA PRO A 34 0.93 16.47 -4.57
C PRO A 34 1.41 15.86 -5.90
N LEU A 35 0.50 15.46 -6.78
CA LEU A 35 0.86 14.81 -8.04
C LEU A 35 0.90 15.75 -9.25
N GLY A 36 0.49 17.01 -9.10
CA GLY A 36 0.62 18.03 -10.13
C GLY A 36 -0.29 17.83 -11.35
N TRP A 37 -1.38 17.07 -11.24
CA TRP A 37 -2.30 16.87 -12.34
C TRP A 37 -3.01 18.18 -12.70
N PRO A 38 -3.19 18.50 -14.01
CA PRO A 38 -3.77 19.76 -14.47
C PRO A 38 -5.31 19.75 -14.32
N ILE A 39 -5.76 19.67 -13.07
CA ILE A 39 -7.16 19.69 -12.66
C ILE A 39 -7.44 21.07 -12.06
N GLU A 40 -8.50 21.74 -12.49
CA GLU A 40 -8.86 23.06 -11.96
C GLU A 40 -9.27 22.98 -10.48
N PRO A 41 -9.05 24.05 -9.69
CA PRO A 41 -9.30 24.01 -8.25
C PRO A 41 -10.71 23.58 -7.82
N ASP A 42 -11.71 23.99 -8.62
CA ASP A 42 -13.14 23.80 -8.34
C ASP A 42 -13.80 22.80 -9.29
N ALA A 43 -13.01 22.08 -10.10
CA ALA A 43 -13.54 21.09 -11.03
C ALA A 43 -14.21 19.93 -10.29
N LEU A 44 -15.47 19.66 -10.63
CA LEU A 44 -16.16 18.45 -10.21
C LEU A 44 -15.79 17.29 -11.12
N ILE A 45 -15.92 16.06 -10.61
CA ILE A 45 -15.59 14.86 -11.38
C ILE A 45 -16.40 14.77 -12.68
N ASP A 46 -17.67 15.17 -12.66
CA ASP A 46 -18.57 15.13 -13.81
C ASP A 46 -18.15 16.16 -14.89
N ASP A 47 -17.53 17.26 -14.47
CA ASP A 47 -17.05 18.32 -15.38
C ASP A 47 -15.80 17.91 -16.16
N ILE A 48 -15.02 16.96 -15.65
CA ILE A 48 -13.73 16.55 -16.22
C ILE A 48 -13.71 15.11 -16.74
N SER A 49 -14.87 14.45 -16.81
CA SER A 49 -14.96 13.06 -17.22
C SER A 49 -16.07 12.78 -18.24
N PHE A 50 -16.00 11.58 -18.83
CA PHE A 50 -17.06 10.97 -19.61
C PHE A 50 -17.54 9.72 -18.87
N GLU A 51 -18.84 9.51 -18.82
CA GLU A 51 -19.41 8.31 -18.21
C GLU A 51 -19.57 7.20 -19.24
N TRP A 52 -19.19 5.99 -18.85
CA TRP A 52 -19.43 4.76 -19.59
C TRP A 52 -20.41 3.91 -18.79
N ASP A 53 -21.52 3.55 -19.43
CA ASP A 53 -22.45 2.58 -18.85
C ASP A 53 -21.84 1.16 -18.97
N ALA A 54 -21.89 0.39 -17.88
CA ALA A 54 -21.30 -0.95 -17.86
C ALA A 54 -21.96 -1.94 -18.83
N HIS A 55 -23.24 -1.72 -19.19
CA HIS A 55 -23.91 -2.44 -20.26
C HIS A 55 -23.30 -2.10 -21.62
N GLU A 56 -22.96 -0.84 -21.89
CA GLU A 56 -22.25 -0.44 -23.13
C GLU A 56 -20.85 -1.07 -23.21
N LEU A 57 -20.17 -1.17 -22.07
CA LEU A 57 -18.90 -1.88 -21.94
C LEU A 57 -19.04 -3.41 -22.01
N ARG A 58 -20.27 -3.93 -22.14
CA ARG A 58 -20.60 -5.36 -22.18
C ARG A 58 -20.09 -6.11 -20.94
N VAL A 59 -20.10 -5.45 -19.80
CA VAL A 59 -19.88 -6.07 -18.50
C VAL A 59 -21.10 -6.95 -18.20
N HIS A 60 -20.89 -8.17 -17.73
CA HIS A 60 -22.00 -9.05 -17.36
C HIS A 60 -22.77 -8.48 -16.18
N GLU A 61 -24.10 -8.63 -16.16
CA GLU A 61 -25.02 -8.08 -15.15
C GLU A 61 -24.54 -8.32 -13.69
N LYS A 62 -24.08 -9.53 -13.38
CA LYS A 62 -23.51 -9.87 -12.06
C LYS A 62 -22.31 -8.99 -11.67
N GLN A 63 -21.50 -8.56 -12.62
CA GLN A 63 -20.36 -7.68 -12.39
C GLN A 63 -20.75 -6.20 -12.41
N GLN A 64 -21.80 -5.83 -13.15
CA GLN A 64 -22.35 -4.46 -13.14
C GLN A 64 -22.83 -4.08 -11.74
N ALA A 65 -23.47 -5.02 -11.01
CA ALA A 65 -23.92 -4.80 -9.64
C ALA A 65 -22.79 -4.39 -8.67
N TYR A 66 -21.54 -4.72 -8.98
CA TYR A 66 -20.39 -4.29 -8.16
C TYR A 66 -19.97 -2.84 -8.41
N LEU A 67 -20.37 -2.23 -9.53
CA LEU A 67 -20.05 -0.86 -9.90
C LEU A 67 -21.13 0.07 -9.35
N LYS A 68 -20.70 1.17 -8.73
CA LYS A 68 -21.62 2.21 -8.25
C LYS A 68 -22.36 2.79 -9.46
N ASP A 69 -23.68 2.80 -9.38
CA ASP A 69 -24.61 3.23 -10.44
C ASP A 69 -24.41 2.53 -11.80
N GLY A 70 -23.66 1.42 -11.85
CA GLY A 70 -23.34 0.74 -13.10
C GLY A 70 -22.43 1.55 -14.04
N ILE A 71 -21.74 2.58 -13.55
CA ILE A 71 -20.94 3.49 -14.38
C ILE A 71 -19.43 3.34 -14.16
N VAL A 72 -18.67 3.72 -15.17
CA VAL A 72 -17.22 3.92 -15.12
C VAL A 72 -16.89 5.29 -15.70
N ARG A 73 -16.17 6.13 -14.96
CA ARG A 73 -15.84 7.49 -15.43
C ARG A 73 -14.45 7.50 -16.07
N GLN A 74 -14.35 7.99 -17.30
CA GLN A 74 -13.07 8.24 -17.97
C GLN A 74 -12.70 9.70 -17.82
N LEU A 75 -11.56 10.02 -17.23
CA LEU A 75 -11.05 11.40 -17.24
C LEU A 75 -10.73 11.82 -18.68
N ARG A 76 -11.11 13.05 -19.02
CA ARG A 76 -10.76 13.64 -20.32
C ARG A 76 -9.23 13.73 -20.43
N PRO A 77 -8.65 13.47 -21.62
CA PRO A 77 -7.22 13.71 -21.82
C PRO A 77 -6.90 15.16 -21.51
N PHE A 78 -5.86 15.39 -20.72
CA PHE A 78 -5.42 16.73 -20.36
C PHE A 78 -4.51 17.36 -21.42
N THR A 79 -3.92 16.54 -22.29
CA THR A 79 -3.14 16.97 -23.46
C THR A 79 -3.43 16.06 -24.65
N GLU A 80 -3.19 16.56 -25.88
CA GLU A 80 -3.45 15.82 -27.12
C GLU A 80 -2.62 14.53 -27.23
N ASN A 81 -1.37 14.56 -26.76
CA ASN A 81 -0.42 13.45 -26.84
C ASN A 81 -0.33 12.63 -25.55
N GLN A 82 -1.34 12.72 -24.67
CA GLN A 82 -1.42 11.85 -23.50
C GLN A 82 -1.34 10.40 -23.98
N PRO A 83 -0.50 9.52 -23.39
CA PRO A 83 -0.38 8.12 -23.77
C PRO A 83 -1.22 7.18 -22.88
N TRP A 84 -1.85 7.70 -21.82
CA TRP A 84 -2.65 6.96 -20.84
C TRP A 84 -4.15 7.29 -20.89
N GLY A 85 -5.01 6.28 -20.86
CA GLY A 85 -6.42 6.42 -20.47
C GLY A 85 -6.58 6.29 -18.97
N VAL A 86 -7.18 7.28 -18.31
CA VAL A 86 -7.41 7.26 -16.85
C VAL A 86 -8.89 7.08 -16.56
N PHE A 87 -9.20 6.08 -15.73
CA PHE A 87 -10.57 5.70 -15.38
C PHE A 87 -10.77 5.71 -13.88
N ILE A 88 -11.83 6.35 -13.40
CA ILE A 88 -12.29 6.30 -12.03
C ILE A 88 -13.42 5.28 -11.93
N VAL A 89 -13.26 4.32 -11.02
CA VAL A 89 -14.21 3.22 -10.81
C VAL A 89 -14.63 3.18 -9.35
N GLU A 90 -15.87 3.53 -9.08
CA GLU A 90 -16.47 3.40 -7.76
C GLU A 90 -17.16 2.04 -7.64
N PHE A 91 -16.88 1.30 -6.57
CA PHE A 91 -17.50 0.00 -6.29
C PHE A 91 -18.59 0.12 -5.23
N ASN A 92 -19.67 -0.65 -5.35
CA ASN A 92 -20.73 -0.78 -4.33
C ASN A 92 -20.36 -1.71 -3.16
N GLU A 93 -19.11 -2.16 -3.13
CA GLU A 93 -18.62 -3.23 -2.27
C GLU A 93 -17.40 -2.76 -1.46
N PRO A 94 -17.07 -3.44 -0.34
CA PRO A 94 -15.93 -3.10 0.50
C PRO A 94 -14.56 -3.49 -0.11
N ARG A 95 -14.53 -3.92 -1.37
CA ARG A 95 -13.30 -4.29 -2.08
C ARG A 95 -13.42 -4.08 -3.58
N VAL A 96 -12.26 -3.93 -4.23
CA VAL A 96 -12.15 -3.87 -5.69
C VAL A 96 -12.20 -5.27 -6.31
N TYR A 97 -13.12 -5.49 -7.24
CA TYR A 97 -13.30 -6.79 -7.91
C TYR A 97 -12.49 -6.89 -9.20
N ARG A 98 -11.42 -7.69 -9.19
CA ARG A 98 -10.56 -7.93 -10.37
C ARG A 98 -11.33 -8.40 -11.60
N THR A 99 -12.36 -9.23 -11.41
CA THR A 99 -13.19 -9.75 -12.50
C THR A 99 -14.01 -8.65 -13.18
N ALA A 100 -14.60 -7.74 -12.40
CA ALA A 100 -15.31 -6.58 -12.92
C ALA A 100 -14.35 -5.64 -13.68
N LEU A 101 -13.20 -5.27 -13.09
CA LEU A 101 -12.18 -4.46 -13.77
C LEU A 101 -11.70 -5.08 -15.08
N ARG A 102 -11.52 -6.41 -15.11
CA ARG A 102 -11.12 -7.10 -16.34
C ARG A 102 -12.20 -7.06 -17.43
N GLN A 103 -13.48 -7.09 -17.06
CA GLN A 103 -14.57 -6.94 -18.02
C GLN A 103 -14.65 -5.50 -18.53
N VAL A 104 -14.53 -4.51 -17.64
CA VAL A 104 -14.41 -3.08 -18.00
C VAL A 104 -13.25 -2.87 -18.98
N LEU A 105 -12.05 -3.36 -18.66
CA LEU A 105 -10.89 -3.32 -19.56
C LEU A 105 -11.26 -3.83 -20.96
N ARG A 106 -11.88 -5.02 -21.06
CA ARG A 106 -12.24 -5.64 -22.35
C ARG A 106 -13.25 -4.82 -23.16
N GLY A 107 -14.11 -4.04 -22.51
CA GLY A 107 -15.04 -3.12 -23.17
C GLY A 107 -14.35 -1.89 -23.76
N LEU A 108 -13.27 -1.41 -23.12
CA LEU A 108 -12.56 -0.17 -23.46
C LEU A 108 -11.49 -0.32 -24.56
N VAL A 109 -10.98 -1.54 -24.79
CA VAL A 109 -9.93 -1.79 -25.81
C VAL A 109 -10.45 -1.55 -27.24
N PRO A 110 -9.67 -0.92 -28.15
CA PRO A 110 -10.08 -0.46 -29.48
C PRO A 110 -10.82 -1.46 -30.38
N SER A 111 -10.60 -2.77 -30.23
CA SER A 111 -11.27 -3.77 -31.08
C SER A 111 -12.79 -3.86 -30.89
N ARG A 112 -13.37 -3.06 -29.99
CA ARG A 112 -14.80 -3.08 -29.64
C ARG A 112 -15.44 -1.70 -29.44
N ARG A 113 -14.77 -0.60 -29.81
CA ARG A 113 -15.31 0.77 -29.61
C ARG A 113 -16.41 1.15 -30.61
N ARG A 114 -17.33 2.01 -30.16
CA ARG A 114 -18.45 2.56 -30.96
C ARG A 114 -18.15 3.94 -31.55
N ASP A 115 -17.25 4.72 -30.93
CA ASP A 115 -16.92 6.10 -31.31
C ASP A 115 -15.44 6.25 -31.70
N SER A 116 -15.21 6.67 -32.95
CA SER A 116 -13.89 6.88 -33.54
C SER A 116 -13.20 8.17 -33.06
N SER A 117 -13.91 9.06 -32.36
CA SER A 117 -13.38 10.33 -31.85
C SER A 117 -12.50 10.20 -30.59
N LEU A 118 -12.54 9.04 -29.92
CA LEU A 118 -11.80 8.81 -28.66
C LEU A 118 -10.40 8.21 -28.89
N PRO A 119 -9.35 8.67 -28.18
CA PRO A 119 -7.98 8.16 -28.35
C PRO A 119 -7.87 6.66 -28.12
N ALA A 120 -7.36 5.93 -29.12
CA ALA A 120 -7.18 4.47 -29.06
C ALA A 120 -6.02 4.09 -28.13
N TRP A 121 -6.35 3.79 -26.88
CA TRP A 121 -5.36 3.33 -25.91
C TRP A 121 -5.03 1.86 -26.14
N GLN A 122 -3.75 1.52 -26.08
CA GLN A 122 -3.35 0.14 -25.88
C GLN A 122 -3.86 -0.31 -24.50
N HIS A 123 -4.23 -1.58 -24.35
CA HIS A 123 -4.79 -2.08 -23.07
C HIS A 123 -3.79 -1.96 -21.90
N GLU A 124 -2.50 -1.88 -22.20
CA GLU A 124 -1.41 -1.63 -21.24
C GLU A 124 -1.21 -0.16 -20.90
N ASN A 125 -2.00 0.74 -21.48
CA ASN A 125 -1.90 2.17 -21.23
C ASN A 125 -3.19 2.67 -20.56
N LEU A 126 -3.81 1.82 -19.74
CA LEU A 126 -4.94 2.19 -18.91
C LEU A 126 -4.56 2.19 -17.44
N LEU A 127 -4.90 3.28 -16.76
CA LEU A 127 -4.81 3.46 -15.32
C LEU A 127 -6.23 3.48 -14.74
N PHE A 128 -6.50 2.59 -13.81
CA PHE A 128 -7.74 2.56 -13.05
C PHE A 128 -7.50 3.09 -11.64
N ILE A 129 -8.23 4.12 -11.25
CA ILE A 129 -8.28 4.66 -9.89
C ILE A 129 -9.61 4.22 -9.28
N CYS A 130 -9.54 3.21 -8.42
CA CYS A 130 -10.72 2.56 -7.87
C CYS A 130 -10.95 3.00 -6.43
N THR A 131 -12.22 3.09 -6.03
CA THR A 131 -12.59 3.27 -4.63
C THR A 131 -13.80 2.42 -4.25
N THR A 132 -13.98 2.21 -2.96
CA THR A 132 -15.04 1.39 -2.36
C THR A 132 -16.22 2.26 -1.95
N ARG A 133 -17.39 1.64 -1.70
CA ARG A 133 -18.66 2.35 -1.47
C ARG A 133 -18.58 3.42 -0.39
N ASP A 134 -17.79 3.15 0.64
CA ASP A 134 -17.61 3.95 1.84
C ASP A 134 -16.30 4.75 1.84
N TYR A 135 -15.60 4.79 0.71
CA TYR A 135 -14.30 5.41 0.55
C TYR A 135 -13.28 4.98 1.63
N GLN A 136 -13.40 3.75 2.15
CA GLN A 136 -12.38 3.23 3.06
C GLN A 136 -11.10 2.87 2.33
N ARG A 137 -11.21 2.41 1.09
CA ARG A 137 -10.08 1.89 0.33
C ARG A 137 -10.02 2.52 -1.04
N PHE A 138 -8.80 2.93 -1.40
CA PHE A 138 -8.45 3.43 -2.72
C PHE A 138 -7.40 2.51 -3.35
N THR A 139 -7.47 2.31 -4.66
CA THR A 139 -6.59 1.39 -5.38
C THR A 139 -6.23 1.98 -6.73
N PHE A 140 -4.93 2.12 -7.00
CA PHE A 140 -4.45 2.30 -8.36
C PHE A 140 -4.19 0.94 -8.96
N ALA A 141 -4.67 0.71 -10.18
CA ALA A 141 -4.53 -0.56 -10.86
C ALA A 141 -4.24 -0.36 -12.35
N HIS A 142 -3.43 -1.26 -12.89
CA HIS A 142 -2.97 -1.23 -14.26
C HIS A 142 -2.78 -2.68 -14.75
N PHE A 143 -3.18 -2.97 -15.99
CA PHE A 143 -3.05 -4.30 -16.58
C PHE A 143 -1.80 -4.40 -17.45
N ARG A 144 -0.93 -5.37 -17.17
CA ARG A 144 0.31 -5.65 -17.91
C ARG A 144 0.21 -6.91 -18.77
N GLY A 145 0.83 -6.92 -19.95
CA GLY A 145 1.06 -8.12 -20.76
C GLY A 145 0.35 -8.11 -22.12
N ASP A 146 0.95 -8.81 -23.07
CA ASP A 146 0.71 -8.67 -24.52
C ASP A 146 -0.75 -8.83 -25.00
N ARG A 147 -1.61 -9.48 -24.21
CA ARG A 147 -3.02 -9.73 -24.60
C ARG A 147 -4.00 -9.38 -23.46
N PRO A 148 -5.11 -8.67 -23.74
CA PRO A 148 -6.08 -8.25 -22.71
C PRO A 148 -6.65 -9.39 -21.85
N HIS A 149 -6.81 -10.59 -22.42
CA HIS A 149 -7.35 -11.74 -21.70
C HIS A 149 -6.33 -12.45 -20.81
N ARG A 150 -5.02 -12.31 -21.09
CA ARG A 150 -3.91 -12.83 -20.27
C ARG A 150 -3.26 -11.77 -19.39
N ALA A 151 -3.59 -10.50 -19.59
CA ALA A 151 -2.97 -9.39 -18.88
C ALA A 151 -3.07 -9.58 -17.36
N THR A 152 -1.98 -9.41 -16.63
CA THR A 152 -1.95 -9.50 -15.17
C THR A 152 -2.35 -8.16 -14.58
N LEU A 153 -3.11 -8.16 -13.48
CA LEU A 153 -3.47 -6.92 -12.80
C LEU A 153 -2.37 -6.58 -11.79
N ALA A 154 -1.61 -5.52 -12.06
CA ALA A 154 -0.72 -4.91 -11.10
C ALA A 154 -1.46 -3.77 -10.37
N ARG A 155 -1.30 -3.67 -9.06
CA ARG A 155 -2.03 -2.69 -8.25
C ARG A 155 -1.31 -2.38 -6.94
N PHE A 156 -1.53 -1.19 -6.42
CA PHE A 156 -1.25 -0.82 -5.04
C PHE A 156 -2.47 -0.14 -4.45
N GLU A 157 -2.65 -0.30 -3.14
CA GLU A 157 -3.85 0.16 -2.43
C GLU A 157 -3.47 0.75 -1.08
N TRP A 158 -4.33 1.63 -0.57
CA TRP A 158 -4.28 2.07 0.82
C TRP A 158 -5.68 2.13 1.40
N GLU A 159 -5.75 2.03 2.72
CA GLU A 159 -6.96 2.25 3.48
C GLU A 159 -6.90 3.58 4.24
N ARG A 160 -8.05 4.16 4.51
CA ARG A 160 -8.16 5.39 5.28
C ARG A 160 -7.67 5.15 6.72
N GLY A 161 -6.70 5.95 7.15
CA GLY A 161 -6.05 5.78 8.45
C GLY A 161 -5.02 4.64 8.48
N ASP A 162 -4.61 4.11 7.33
CA ASP A 162 -3.53 3.13 7.22
C ASP A 162 -2.20 3.79 7.64
N PRO A 163 -1.54 3.34 8.72
CA PRO A 163 -0.26 3.89 9.13
C PRO A 163 0.91 3.41 8.25
N HIS A 164 0.71 2.43 7.38
CA HIS A 164 1.74 1.75 6.59
C HIS A 164 1.80 2.23 5.13
N ILE A 165 1.72 3.54 4.90
CA ILE A 165 1.71 4.16 3.57
C ILE A 165 3.09 4.56 3.03
N ARG A 166 4.18 4.11 3.67
CA ARG A 166 5.56 4.48 3.27
C ARG A 166 5.85 4.09 1.82
N THR A 167 5.62 2.82 1.47
CA THR A 167 5.86 2.33 0.12
C THR A 167 5.05 3.10 -0.93
N LEU A 168 3.79 3.37 -0.60
CA LEU A 168 2.88 4.16 -1.43
C LEU A 168 3.45 5.55 -1.71
N CYS A 169 3.95 6.24 -0.69
CA CYS A 169 4.38 7.64 -0.79
C CYS A 169 5.82 7.79 -1.30
N GLU A 170 6.71 6.84 -1.04
CA GLU A 170 8.12 6.90 -1.46
C GLU A 170 8.34 6.31 -2.86
N PHE A 171 7.53 5.34 -3.30
CA PHE A 171 7.78 4.59 -4.53
C PHE A 171 6.63 4.66 -5.53
N ASN A 172 5.38 4.42 -5.09
CA ASN A 172 4.27 4.26 -6.04
C ASN A 172 3.73 5.60 -6.57
N LEU A 173 3.28 6.48 -5.67
CA LEU A 173 2.65 7.75 -6.05
C LEU A 173 3.60 8.74 -6.75
N PRO A 174 4.89 8.88 -6.39
CA PRO A 174 5.81 9.77 -7.10
C PRO A 174 5.94 9.44 -8.60
N CYS A 175 5.86 8.16 -8.95
CA CYS A 175 5.85 7.71 -10.35
C CYS A 175 4.60 8.20 -11.11
N LEU A 176 3.47 8.43 -10.44
CA LEU A 176 2.22 8.91 -11.03
C LEU A 176 2.07 10.44 -11.05
N ARG A 177 3.14 11.18 -10.75
CA ARG A 177 3.16 12.63 -11.00
C ARG A 177 2.86 12.91 -12.47
N TYR A 178 2.07 13.96 -12.70
CA TYR A 178 1.83 14.44 -14.04
C TYR A 178 3.17 14.90 -14.66
N PRO A 179 3.45 14.52 -15.91
CA PRO A 179 4.75 14.80 -16.53
C PRO A 179 4.96 16.29 -16.78
N GLU A 180 6.23 16.69 -16.88
CA GLU A 180 6.59 18.01 -17.38
C GLU A 180 6.30 18.10 -18.89
N PRO A 181 6.01 19.30 -19.44
CA PRO A 181 5.69 19.49 -20.86
C PRO A 181 6.74 18.95 -21.84
N SER A 182 8.00 18.83 -21.42
CA SER A 182 9.12 18.28 -22.20
C SER A 182 9.18 16.75 -22.23
N THR A 183 8.37 16.06 -21.43
CA THR A 183 8.43 14.58 -21.29
C THR A 183 7.84 13.92 -22.53
N THR A 184 8.58 12.96 -23.10
CA THR A 184 8.08 12.19 -24.26
C THR A 184 6.99 11.19 -23.84
N PRO A 185 6.10 10.76 -24.75
CA PRO A 185 5.10 9.74 -24.44
C PRO A 185 5.71 8.44 -23.90
N GLU A 186 6.86 8.02 -24.42
CA GLU A 186 7.57 6.81 -23.95
C GLU A 186 8.10 6.97 -22.52
N GLN A 187 8.70 8.13 -22.20
CA GLN A 187 9.14 8.43 -20.84
C GLN A 187 7.97 8.44 -19.85
N TRP A 188 6.82 8.98 -20.25
CA TRP A 188 5.61 8.98 -19.43
C TRP A 188 5.09 7.55 -19.20
N LEU A 189 5.00 6.73 -20.25
CA LEU A 189 4.61 5.32 -20.14
C LEU A 189 5.52 4.57 -19.16
N ASN A 190 6.83 4.69 -19.33
CA ASN A 190 7.81 4.00 -18.48
C ASN A 190 7.71 4.46 -17.02
N LYS A 191 7.61 5.77 -16.78
CA LYS A 191 7.51 6.33 -15.43
C LYS A 191 6.26 5.85 -14.70
N TRP A 192 5.08 5.89 -15.34
CA TRP A 192 3.84 5.45 -14.70
C TRP A 192 3.77 3.92 -14.55
N ARG A 193 4.35 3.14 -15.49
CA ARG A 193 4.48 1.69 -15.35
C ARG A 193 5.33 1.31 -14.14
N ALA A 194 6.41 2.06 -13.87
CA ALA A 194 7.29 1.82 -12.71
C ALA A 194 6.55 1.94 -11.37
N ALA A 195 5.45 2.71 -11.29
CA ALA A 195 4.60 2.78 -10.10
C ALA A 195 4.04 1.42 -9.65
N PHE A 196 4.03 0.43 -10.55
CA PHE A 196 3.47 -0.90 -10.31
C PHE A 196 4.54 -2.00 -10.28
N ASP A 197 5.82 -1.65 -10.29
CA ASP A 197 6.91 -2.61 -10.31
C ASP A 197 7.25 -3.11 -8.89
N VAL A 198 6.75 -4.32 -8.59
CA VAL A 198 6.98 -4.99 -7.31
C VAL A 198 8.39 -5.57 -7.24
N GLU A 199 9.01 -5.91 -8.38
CA GLU A 199 10.33 -6.55 -8.43
C GLU A 199 11.40 -5.56 -7.98
N ALA A 200 11.41 -4.36 -8.58
CA ALA A 200 12.34 -3.29 -8.19
C ALA A 200 12.22 -2.93 -6.68
N LEU A 201 11.00 -2.85 -6.17
CA LEU A 201 10.74 -2.60 -4.74
C LEU A 201 11.27 -3.75 -3.86
N THR A 202 11.09 -4.99 -4.31
CA THR A 202 11.53 -6.19 -3.58
C THR A 202 13.05 -6.25 -3.51
N GLU A 203 13.75 -5.96 -4.60
CA GLU A 203 15.22 -5.91 -4.64
C GLU A 203 15.79 -4.82 -3.72
N GLN A 204 15.22 -3.62 -3.77
CA GLN A 204 15.61 -2.54 -2.87
C GLN A 204 15.38 -2.91 -1.39
N PHE A 205 14.22 -3.50 -1.09
CA PHE A 205 13.93 -3.97 0.27
C PHE A 205 14.96 -4.99 0.74
N TYR A 206 15.32 -5.99 -0.08
CA TYR A 206 16.32 -6.99 0.32
C TYR A 206 17.73 -6.42 0.49
N ARG A 207 18.09 -5.40 -0.30
CA ARG A 207 19.36 -4.67 -0.13
C ARG A 207 19.40 -3.95 1.21
N GLU A 208 18.40 -3.10 1.49
CA GLU A 208 18.30 -2.37 2.76
C GLU A 208 18.21 -3.32 3.96
N PHE A 209 17.45 -4.42 3.83
CA PHE A 209 17.31 -5.44 4.87
C PHE A 209 18.65 -6.13 5.18
N ARG A 210 19.47 -6.41 4.16
CA ARG A 210 20.80 -6.99 4.33
C ARG A 210 21.75 -6.02 5.04
N GLU A 211 21.76 -4.75 4.65
CA GLU A 211 22.58 -3.73 5.30
C GLU A 211 22.24 -3.60 6.79
N LEU A 212 20.94 -3.55 7.12
CA LEU A 212 20.47 -3.54 8.51
C LEU A 212 20.85 -4.82 9.27
N PHE A 213 20.78 -5.98 8.60
CA PHE A 213 21.18 -7.25 9.18
C PHE A 213 22.66 -7.24 9.58
N GLU A 214 23.54 -6.83 8.66
CA GLU A 214 24.99 -6.81 8.87
C GLU A 214 25.38 -5.81 9.97
N GLN A 215 24.73 -4.64 10.00
CA GLN A 215 24.92 -3.66 11.08
C GLN A 215 24.48 -4.20 12.44
N ALA A 216 23.32 -4.88 12.50
CA ALA A 216 22.83 -5.46 13.74
C ALA A 216 23.72 -6.62 14.24
N GLU A 217 24.21 -7.46 13.32
CA GLU A 217 25.16 -8.53 13.63
C GLU A 217 26.42 -7.99 14.30
N GLN A 218 26.99 -6.91 13.76
CA GLN A 218 28.20 -6.27 14.32
C GLN A 218 27.98 -5.70 15.73
N GLN A 219 26.77 -5.26 16.05
CA GLN A 219 26.43 -4.68 17.36
C GLN A 219 26.14 -5.74 18.44
N ILE A 220 25.99 -7.02 18.08
CA ILE A 220 25.78 -8.10 19.05
C ILE A 220 27.14 -8.49 19.66
N ALA A 221 27.45 -7.86 20.78
CA ALA A 221 28.71 -8.06 21.51
C ALA A 221 28.71 -9.28 22.45
N ARG A 222 27.54 -9.74 22.91
CA ARG A 222 27.41 -10.79 23.95
C ARG A 222 27.54 -12.23 23.42
N ILE A 223 27.71 -12.41 22.11
CA ILE A 223 27.91 -13.73 21.48
C ILE A 223 29.30 -13.72 20.84
N ALA A 224 30.21 -14.55 21.34
CA ALA A 224 31.59 -14.61 20.84
C ALA A 224 31.70 -15.44 19.56
N ASP A 225 30.97 -16.55 19.50
CA ASP A 225 30.99 -17.47 18.36
C ASP A 225 30.29 -16.85 17.13
N PRO A 226 30.98 -16.71 15.99
CA PRO A 226 30.43 -16.08 14.79
C PRO A 226 29.20 -16.79 14.23
N ASP A 227 29.17 -18.13 14.25
CA ASP A 227 28.07 -18.91 13.69
C ASP A 227 26.81 -18.78 14.54
N GLN A 228 26.94 -18.84 15.87
CA GLN A 228 25.85 -18.59 16.82
C GLN A 228 25.35 -17.15 16.71
N LYS A 229 26.24 -16.18 16.50
CA LYS A 229 25.87 -14.76 16.33
C LYS A 229 25.05 -14.57 15.05
N ARG A 230 25.50 -15.15 13.94
CA ARG A 230 24.79 -15.14 12.66
C ARG A 230 23.42 -15.79 12.78
N LEU A 231 23.36 -16.96 13.43
CA LEU A 231 22.13 -17.70 13.64
C LEU A 231 21.13 -16.92 14.52
N PHE A 232 21.61 -16.33 15.62
CA PHE A 232 20.78 -15.48 16.47
C PHE A 232 20.22 -14.28 15.71
N THR A 233 21.06 -13.58 14.95
CA THR A 233 20.65 -12.42 14.15
C THR A 233 19.60 -12.81 13.11
N LEU A 234 19.80 -13.95 12.43
CA LEU A 234 18.83 -14.52 11.48
C LEU A 234 17.48 -14.83 12.14
N LYS A 235 17.50 -15.49 13.30
CA LYS A 235 16.26 -15.77 14.06
C LYS A 235 15.57 -14.46 14.47
N LEU A 236 16.31 -13.46 14.97
CA LEU A 236 15.76 -12.18 15.40
C LEU A 236 15.09 -11.43 14.23
N PHE A 237 15.78 -11.31 13.10
CA PHE A 237 15.28 -10.59 11.93
C PHE A 237 14.06 -11.30 11.32
N ASN A 238 14.06 -12.63 11.23
CA ASN A 238 12.89 -13.39 10.78
C ASN A 238 11.69 -13.19 11.71
N ARG A 239 11.90 -13.17 13.04
CA ARG A 239 10.83 -12.87 14.00
C ARG A 239 10.30 -11.47 13.83
N LEU A 240 11.15 -10.46 13.68
CA LEU A 240 10.74 -9.07 13.46
C LEU A 240 9.95 -8.90 12.16
N LEU A 241 10.38 -9.55 11.05
CA LEU A 241 9.62 -9.58 9.80
C LEU A 241 8.24 -10.20 10.01
N PHE A 242 8.17 -11.30 10.77
CA PHE A 242 6.90 -11.94 11.05
C PHE A 242 6.00 -11.07 11.94
N VAL A 243 6.54 -10.37 12.95
CA VAL A 243 5.77 -9.40 13.74
C VAL A 243 5.23 -8.27 12.86
N ARG A 244 6.03 -7.76 11.91
CA ARG A 244 5.54 -6.80 10.91
C ARG A 244 4.42 -7.37 10.03
N PHE A 245 4.47 -8.65 9.68
CA PHE A 245 3.37 -9.32 8.97
C PHE A 245 2.10 -9.37 9.82
N LEU A 246 2.18 -9.76 11.10
CA LEU A 246 1.03 -9.79 12.02
C LEU A 246 0.44 -8.39 12.27
N GLU A 247 1.30 -7.39 12.41
CA GLU A 247 0.91 -5.98 12.51
C GLU A 247 0.10 -5.55 11.29
N ARG A 248 0.57 -5.87 10.07
CA ARG A 248 -0.16 -5.59 8.82
C ARG A 248 -1.48 -6.36 8.70
N LYS A 249 -1.61 -7.54 9.32
CA LYS A 249 -2.89 -8.27 9.41
C LYS A 249 -3.85 -7.66 10.44
N GLY A 250 -3.41 -6.66 11.21
CA GLY A 250 -4.20 -6.01 12.26
C GLY A 250 -4.37 -6.88 13.50
N TRP A 251 -3.54 -7.91 13.67
CA TRP A 251 -3.62 -8.86 14.78
C TRP A 251 -2.89 -8.37 16.04
N LEU A 252 -2.02 -7.38 15.90
CA LEU A 252 -1.27 -6.77 17.00
C LEU A 252 -1.78 -5.36 17.26
N ARG A 253 -1.96 -5.01 18.54
CA ARG A 253 -2.31 -3.64 18.97
C ARG A 253 -1.62 -3.28 20.27
N PHE A 254 -1.09 -2.07 20.34
CA PHE A 254 -0.53 -1.54 21.58
C PHE A 254 -1.23 -0.21 21.86
N ASP A 255 -1.83 -0.09 23.05
CA ASP A 255 -2.70 1.05 23.40
C ASP A 255 -3.70 1.43 22.30
N LYS A 256 -4.41 0.42 21.77
CA LYS A 256 -5.37 0.53 20.64
C LYS A 256 -4.75 0.96 19.29
N GLN A 257 -3.47 1.28 19.23
CA GLN A 257 -2.78 1.66 18.01
C GLN A 257 -2.41 0.45 17.15
N ARG A 258 -2.47 0.62 15.82
CA ARG A 258 -2.21 -0.45 14.82
C ARG A 258 -0.77 -0.46 14.29
N ASN A 259 -0.03 0.64 14.44
CA ASN A 259 1.42 0.77 14.23
C ASN A 259 2.22 0.11 15.38
N TYR A 260 1.88 -1.14 15.69
CA TYR A 260 2.24 -1.86 16.91
C TYR A 260 3.72 -1.74 17.33
N LEU A 261 4.67 -2.12 16.48
CA LEU A 261 6.11 -2.08 16.80
C LEU A 261 6.61 -0.66 17.05
N ARG A 262 6.03 0.34 16.39
CA ARG A 262 6.39 1.75 16.61
C ARG A 262 5.87 2.22 17.97
N ALA A 263 4.59 1.98 18.25
CA ALA A 263 3.98 2.32 19.54
C ALA A 263 4.70 1.62 20.71
N LEU A 264 5.04 0.34 20.54
CA LEU A 264 5.80 -0.45 21.52
C LEU A 264 7.21 0.11 21.76
N TRP A 265 7.88 0.59 20.71
CA TRP A 265 9.19 1.22 20.81
C TRP A 265 9.13 2.59 21.50
N GLU A 266 8.14 3.41 21.15
CA GLU A 266 7.92 4.73 21.75
C GLU A 266 7.61 4.61 23.24
N ASP A 267 6.74 3.67 23.62
CA ASP A 267 6.43 3.37 25.03
C ASP A 267 7.65 2.87 25.79
N TYR A 268 8.45 1.98 25.18
CA TYR A 268 9.74 1.57 25.76
C TYR A 268 10.68 2.75 25.97
N GLN A 269 10.85 3.64 24.98
CA GLN A 269 11.73 4.80 25.13
C GLN A 269 11.28 5.74 26.25
N ALA A 270 9.97 5.91 26.44
CA ALA A 270 9.41 6.73 27.51
C ALA A 270 9.58 6.13 28.91
N SER A 271 9.65 4.80 29.02
CA SER A 271 9.65 4.06 30.30
C SER A 271 10.93 3.28 30.60
N ARG A 272 11.96 3.37 29.75
CA ARG A 272 13.16 2.52 29.85
C ARG A 272 13.92 2.74 31.17
N ALA A 273 14.24 1.64 31.85
CA ALA A 273 15.20 1.64 32.94
C ALA A 273 16.63 1.71 32.39
N GLU A 274 17.56 2.24 33.19
CA GLU A 274 18.97 2.30 32.83
C GLU A 274 19.55 0.89 32.60
N GLY A 275 20.25 0.69 31.48
CA GLY A 275 20.85 -0.59 31.13
C GLY A 275 19.89 -1.66 30.57
N ASP A 276 18.59 -1.40 30.52
CA ASP A 276 17.64 -2.29 29.85
C ASP A 276 17.72 -2.13 28.31
N THR A 277 17.27 -3.16 27.59
CA THR A 277 17.24 -3.17 26.13
C THR A 277 15.82 -3.45 25.65
N PHE A 278 15.43 -2.88 24.52
CA PHE A 278 14.14 -3.17 23.91
C PHE A 278 13.94 -4.66 23.63
N TYR A 279 15.03 -5.37 23.32
CA TYR A 279 15.00 -6.82 23.16
C TYR A 279 14.53 -7.51 24.43
N ASN A 280 15.14 -7.23 25.59
CA ASN A 280 14.78 -7.86 26.85
C ASN A 280 13.42 -7.38 27.38
N ALA A 281 13.17 -6.07 27.33
CA ALA A 281 11.99 -5.44 27.89
C ALA A 281 10.71 -5.79 27.14
N ARG A 282 10.76 -5.87 25.80
CA ARG A 282 9.57 -5.93 24.95
C ARG A 282 9.57 -7.12 24.00
N LEU A 283 10.63 -7.32 23.22
CA LEU A 283 10.65 -8.36 22.18
C LEU A 283 10.69 -9.78 22.76
N LYS A 284 11.46 -10.02 23.81
CA LYS A 284 11.58 -11.33 24.46
C LYS A 284 10.25 -11.77 25.08
N PRO A 285 9.53 -10.93 25.87
CA PRO A 285 8.16 -11.24 26.29
C PRO A 285 7.21 -11.48 25.12
N LEU A 286 7.26 -10.65 24.07
CA LEU A 286 6.42 -10.81 22.89
C LEU A 286 6.64 -12.17 22.21
N PHE A 287 7.88 -12.51 21.88
CA PHE A 287 8.20 -13.74 21.15
C PHE A 287 7.88 -14.99 21.95
N PHE A 288 8.36 -15.06 23.19
CA PHE A 288 8.37 -16.33 23.92
C PHE A 288 7.20 -16.49 24.88
N SER A 289 6.61 -15.38 25.34
CA SER A 289 5.45 -15.43 26.23
C SER A 289 4.17 -15.34 25.41
N ALA A 290 4.01 -14.32 24.57
CA ALA A 290 2.74 -14.11 23.86
C ALA A 290 2.57 -15.01 22.64
N LEU A 291 3.51 -14.93 21.69
CA LEU A 291 3.38 -15.60 20.40
C LEU A 291 3.59 -17.12 20.52
N ASN A 292 4.30 -17.59 21.54
CA ASN A 292 4.67 -19.00 21.70
C ASN A 292 4.04 -19.76 22.89
N ASN A 293 3.15 -19.15 23.70
CA ASN A 293 2.56 -19.84 24.85
C ASN A 293 1.03 -20.10 24.72
N PRO A 294 0.57 -21.35 24.59
CA PRO A 294 -0.85 -21.70 24.52
C PRO A 294 -1.63 -21.41 25.82
N GLN A 295 -0.97 -21.47 26.98
CA GLN A 295 -1.61 -21.27 28.30
C GLN A 295 -2.03 -19.80 28.50
N GLN A 296 -1.44 -18.86 27.77
CA GLN A 296 -1.78 -17.44 27.86
C GLN A 296 -3.10 -17.05 27.20
N ARG A 297 -3.63 -17.87 26.28
CA ARG A 297 -4.98 -17.68 25.73
C ARG A 297 -6.04 -17.66 26.84
N ASN A 298 -5.80 -18.42 27.91
CA ASN A 298 -6.65 -18.45 29.11
C ASN A 298 -6.35 -17.29 30.09
N LEU A 299 -5.08 -16.87 30.24
CA LEU A 299 -4.70 -15.80 31.17
C LEU A 299 -5.05 -14.38 30.69
N MET A 300 -4.95 -14.12 29.38
CA MET A 300 -5.45 -12.86 28.78
C MET A 300 -6.98 -12.74 28.86
N ALA A 301 -7.69 -13.87 28.95
CA ALA A 301 -9.15 -13.92 29.13
C ALA A 301 -9.61 -13.80 30.61
N MET A 302 -8.71 -13.95 31.58
CA MET A 302 -9.04 -14.07 33.01
C MET A 302 -8.57 -12.90 33.91
N ASN A 303 -8.25 -11.72 33.36
CA ASN A 303 -7.80 -10.54 34.14
C ASN A 303 -6.52 -10.73 34.99
N GLN A 304 -5.74 -11.79 34.79
CA GLN A 304 -4.39 -11.98 35.36
C GLN A 304 -3.26 -11.70 34.36
N GLY A 305 -3.59 -11.40 33.10
CA GLY A 305 -2.65 -10.99 32.05
C GLY A 305 -2.33 -9.49 31.98
N GLY A 306 -2.74 -8.69 32.98
CA GLY A 306 -2.61 -7.22 32.98
C GLY A 306 -1.19 -6.74 32.74
N LEU A 307 -0.23 -7.23 33.53
CA LEU A 307 1.18 -6.83 33.42
C LEU A 307 1.79 -7.14 32.05
N LEU A 308 1.50 -8.31 31.48
CA LEU A 308 2.03 -8.65 30.16
C LEU A 308 1.37 -7.79 29.07
N ARG A 309 0.06 -7.54 29.17
CA ARG A 309 -0.65 -6.65 28.26
C ARG A 309 -0.16 -5.19 28.37
N GLU A 310 0.27 -4.74 29.54
CA GLU A 310 0.94 -3.44 29.70
C GLU A 310 2.30 -3.41 28.99
N ILE A 311 3.05 -4.52 29.05
CA ILE A 311 4.38 -4.60 28.44
C ILE A 311 4.31 -4.76 26.91
N ILE A 312 3.35 -5.54 26.38
CA ILE A 312 3.33 -5.88 24.94
C ILE A 312 1.99 -5.64 24.24
N GLY A 313 0.93 -5.21 24.93
CA GLY A 313 -0.38 -5.01 24.32
C GLY A 313 -1.09 -6.31 23.94
N ASP A 314 -1.98 -6.19 22.93
CA ASP A 314 -2.77 -7.29 22.38
C ASP A 314 -1.95 -8.06 21.33
N ALA A 315 -1.67 -9.34 21.59
CA ALA A 315 -0.97 -10.22 20.66
C ALA A 315 -1.57 -11.64 20.69
N PRO A 316 -1.75 -12.32 19.53
CA PRO A 316 -2.30 -13.66 19.47
C PRO A 316 -1.22 -14.72 19.73
N TYR A 317 -1.64 -15.89 20.22
CA TYR A 317 -0.80 -17.07 20.23
C TYR A 317 -0.73 -17.70 18.82
N LEU A 318 0.47 -18.12 18.40
CA LEU A 318 0.74 -18.73 17.10
C LEU A 318 1.65 -19.94 17.30
N ASN A 319 1.09 -21.16 17.39
CA ASN A 319 1.89 -22.38 17.46
C ASN A 319 2.84 -22.43 16.26
N GLY A 320 4.14 -22.25 16.48
CA GLY A 320 5.11 -22.32 15.41
C GLY A 320 6.55 -22.25 15.90
N GLY A 321 7.39 -23.15 15.39
CA GLY A 321 8.81 -23.26 15.76
C GLY A 321 9.64 -21.98 15.55
N LEU A 322 9.12 -20.99 14.79
CA LEU A 322 9.75 -19.69 14.61
C LEU A 322 9.97 -18.94 15.94
N PHE A 323 9.10 -19.16 16.93
CA PHE A 323 9.16 -18.50 18.24
C PHE A 323 9.69 -19.38 19.37
N GLU A 324 10.26 -20.55 19.05
CA GLU A 324 10.89 -21.39 20.07
C GLU A 324 12.15 -20.74 20.65
N PRO A 325 12.37 -20.79 21.98
CA PRO A 325 13.63 -20.36 22.58
C PRO A 325 14.77 -21.18 22.01
N GLY A 326 15.88 -20.54 21.66
CA GLY A 326 17.12 -21.22 21.29
C GLY A 326 18.14 -20.23 20.83
#